data_AF-A0A956D9H8-F1
#
_entry.id   AF-A0A956D9H8-F1
#
_cell.length_a   1.000
_cell.length_b   1.000
_cell.length_c   1.000
_cell.angle_alpha   90.00
_cell.angle_beta   90.00
_cell.angle_gamma   90.00
#
_symmetry.space_group_name_H-M   'P 1'
#
loop_
_entity.id
_entity.type
_entity.pdbx_description
1 polymer ?
#
loop_
_entity_poly.entity_id
_entity_poly.type
_entity_poly.pdbx_seq_one_letter_code
_entity_poly.pdbx_strand_id
1 'polypeptide(L)'
;VALRYPDATPLPTRPELDALLQRHGLTWSDSRAIYVREGAIEKTSFHTRVSSLGRAHTAHPTQAVSLEPDAVAARQFDERLRSAVERHQLRVLGVRADRAGEAAKELAKRFDTTPTLLDRRLVEAIRAQMKKGGIASDAVVHDADREGRHGRHWTNLLRLVEAAAQTLADELLAEQERTGKPLLLIQPGLVARYQLKAFLQRLVDAAKSAPAAILLLVPSHDTGGIPRINAELPIPGLHPSQALWVSHEWLTNRHQAPA
;
A
#
# COMPACT_ATOMS: atom_id res chain seq x y z
N VAL A 1 5.14 -3.24 -27.67
CA VAL A 1 3.69 -3.12 -27.38
C VAL A 1 2.89 -4.16 -28.15
N ALA A 2 3.07 -4.28 -29.48
CA ALA A 2 2.40 -5.29 -30.31
C ALA A 2 2.54 -6.75 -29.80
N LEU A 3 3.72 -7.12 -29.27
CA LEU A 3 3.96 -8.43 -28.64
C LEU A 3 3.11 -8.73 -27.39
N ARG A 4 2.54 -7.71 -26.74
CA ARG A 4 1.70 -7.84 -25.53
C ARG A 4 0.22 -7.61 -25.80
N TYR A 5 -0.12 -6.89 -26.87
CA TYR A 5 -1.49 -6.56 -27.26
C TYR A 5 -1.62 -6.75 -28.77
N PRO A 6 -1.80 -8.00 -29.24
CA PRO A 6 -1.84 -8.31 -30.67
C PRO A 6 -3.06 -7.71 -31.38
N ASP A 7 -4.17 -7.52 -30.65
CA ASP A 7 -5.42 -6.96 -31.19
C ASP A 7 -5.48 -5.42 -31.16
N ALA A 8 -4.41 -4.75 -30.72
CA ALA A 8 -4.37 -3.30 -30.66
C ALA A 8 -4.04 -2.70 -32.05
N THR A 9 -4.85 -1.74 -32.50
CA THR A 9 -4.57 -0.94 -33.69
C THR A 9 -3.19 -0.26 -33.55
N PRO A 10 -2.37 -0.20 -34.62
CA PRO A 10 -1.10 0.50 -34.57
C PRO A 10 -1.28 1.95 -34.13
N LEU A 11 -0.32 2.46 -33.36
CA LEU A 11 -0.31 3.84 -32.92
C LEU A 11 -0.27 4.78 -34.14
N PRO A 12 -1.12 5.82 -34.21
CA PRO A 12 -1.07 6.79 -35.29
C PRO A 12 0.25 7.56 -35.26
N THR A 13 0.67 8.04 -36.42
CA THR A 13 1.85 8.90 -36.55
C THR A 13 1.52 10.34 -36.16
N ARG A 14 2.55 11.17 -35.92
CA ARG A 14 2.34 12.62 -35.79
C ARG A 14 1.87 13.18 -37.14
N PRO A 15 0.90 14.11 -37.20
CA PRO A 15 0.38 14.94 -36.09
C PRO A 15 -0.86 14.37 -35.36
N GLU A 16 -1.48 13.29 -35.83
CA GLU A 16 -2.71 12.75 -35.21
C GLU A 16 -2.48 12.25 -33.77
N LEU A 17 -1.30 11.71 -33.50
CA LEU A 17 -0.87 11.31 -32.16
C LEU A 17 -0.83 12.50 -31.19
N ASP A 18 -0.46 13.70 -31.67
CA ASP A 18 -0.38 14.90 -30.84
C ASP A 18 -1.78 15.30 -30.36
N ALA A 19 -2.78 15.29 -31.25
CA ALA A 19 -4.16 15.60 -30.92
C ALA A 19 -4.76 14.62 -29.90
N LEU A 20 -4.41 13.34 -30.00
CA LEU A 20 -4.88 12.31 -29.06
C LEU A 20 -4.28 12.54 -27.67
N LEU A 21 -2.97 12.80 -27.59
CA LEU A 21 -2.25 12.95 -26.33
C LEU A 21 -2.51 14.30 -25.65
N GLN A 22 -2.77 15.36 -26.42
CA GLN A 22 -3.11 16.68 -25.90
C GLN A 22 -4.36 16.65 -25.00
N ARG A 23 -5.38 15.85 -25.37
CA ARG A 23 -6.59 15.63 -24.53
C ARG A 23 -6.28 15.04 -23.16
N HIS A 24 -5.13 14.38 -23.03
CA HIS A 24 -4.65 13.78 -21.78
C HIS A 24 -3.56 14.62 -21.10
N GLY A 25 -3.41 15.89 -21.49
CA GLY A 25 -2.45 16.82 -20.89
C GLY A 25 -0.99 16.47 -21.19
N LEU A 26 -0.72 15.85 -22.34
CA LEU A 26 0.61 15.54 -22.84
C LEU A 26 0.89 16.37 -24.10
N THR A 27 1.94 17.19 -24.05
CA THR A 27 2.36 18.09 -25.12
C THR A 27 3.71 17.63 -25.66
N TRP A 28 3.89 17.65 -26.97
CA TRP A 28 5.19 17.29 -27.56
C TRP A 28 6.26 18.34 -27.23
N SER A 29 7.46 17.88 -26.86
CA SER A 29 8.64 18.72 -26.66
C SER A 29 9.66 18.46 -27.77
N ASP A 30 9.82 19.40 -28.70
CA ASP A 30 10.79 19.27 -29.80
C ASP A 30 12.25 19.21 -29.32
N SER A 31 12.57 19.84 -28.19
CA SER A 31 13.93 19.83 -27.63
C SER A 31 14.34 18.47 -27.06
N ARG A 32 13.38 17.66 -26.58
CA ARG A 32 13.64 16.36 -25.97
C ARG A 32 13.13 15.17 -26.80
N ALA A 33 12.43 15.44 -27.91
CA ALA A 33 11.76 14.45 -28.74
C ALA A 33 10.85 13.49 -27.94
N ILE A 34 10.16 14.00 -26.92
CA ILE A 34 9.24 13.25 -26.05
C ILE A 34 7.98 14.06 -25.75
N TYR A 35 6.89 13.39 -25.38
CA TYR A 35 5.72 14.06 -24.80
C TYR A 35 5.95 14.36 -23.32
N VAL A 36 5.68 15.59 -22.92
CA VAL A 36 5.79 16.09 -21.56
C VAL A 36 4.43 16.56 -21.06
N ARG A 37 4.18 16.43 -19.76
CA ARG A 37 3.03 17.07 -19.12
C ARG A 37 3.48 18.39 -18.52
N GLU A 38 2.82 19.48 -18.88
CA GLU A 38 3.06 20.79 -18.27
C GLU A 38 2.81 20.71 -16.75
N GLY A 39 3.78 21.15 -15.95
CA GLY A 39 3.74 21.04 -14.49
C GLY A 39 4.23 19.71 -13.91
N ALA A 40 4.64 18.73 -14.73
CA ALA A 40 5.31 17.53 -14.22
C ALA A 40 6.77 17.87 -13.86
N ILE A 41 7.01 18.12 -12.58
CA ILE A 41 8.35 18.17 -12.00
C ILE A 41 8.91 16.73 -12.06
N GLU A 42 9.76 16.49 -13.05
CA GLU A 42 10.67 15.35 -13.31
C GLU A 42 10.38 13.96 -12.65
N LYS A 43 10.36 12.95 -13.54
CA LYS A 43 10.43 11.47 -13.34
C LYS A 43 9.12 10.68 -13.21
N THR A 44 8.12 10.96 -14.04
CA THR A 44 7.13 9.95 -14.49
C THR A 44 7.65 9.17 -15.69
N SER A 45 8.78 8.48 -15.51
CA SER A 45 9.16 7.42 -16.45
C SER A 45 8.51 6.11 -16.02
N PHE A 46 7.49 5.66 -16.78
CA PHE A 46 6.98 4.28 -16.75
C PHE A 46 8.01 3.34 -17.40
N HIS A 47 9.22 3.30 -16.84
CA HIS A 47 10.10 2.17 -17.06
C HIS A 47 9.78 1.13 -15.99
N THR A 48 9.78 -0.14 -16.39
CA THR A 48 10.01 -1.24 -15.45
C THR A 48 11.38 -0.99 -14.83
N ARG A 49 11.45 -0.21 -13.76
CA ARG A 49 12.65 -0.14 -12.93
C ARG A 49 12.73 -1.50 -12.26
N VAL A 50 13.63 -2.35 -12.74
CA VAL A 50 14.28 -3.30 -11.84
C VAL A 50 14.82 -2.43 -10.73
N SER A 51 14.25 -2.55 -9.53
CA SER A 51 14.72 -1.78 -8.39
C SER A 51 16.19 -2.10 -8.18
N SER A 52 17.06 -1.19 -8.59
CA SER A 52 18.50 -1.26 -8.34
C SER A 52 18.80 -0.59 -6.99
N LEU A 53 18.04 -0.94 -5.95
CA LEU A 53 18.52 -0.68 -4.60
C LEU A 53 19.78 -1.52 -4.42
N GLY A 54 20.94 -0.86 -4.35
CA GLY A 54 22.16 -1.50 -3.88
C GLY A 54 21.93 -1.95 -2.45
N ARG A 55 21.57 -3.22 -2.27
CA ARG A 55 21.43 -3.84 -0.95
C ARG A 55 22.83 -4.08 -0.40
N ALA A 56 23.10 -3.55 0.79
CA ALA A 56 24.37 -3.82 1.46
C ALA A 56 24.48 -5.32 1.76
N HIS A 57 25.69 -5.85 1.60
CA HIS A 57 26.03 -7.20 2.01
C HIS A 57 25.75 -7.36 3.50
N THR A 58 25.28 -8.55 3.88
CA THR A 58 25.07 -8.89 5.29
C THR A 58 26.43 -9.21 5.90
N ALA A 59 26.79 -8.53 6.99
CA ALA A 59 28.00 -8.81 7.75
C ALA A 59 28.00 -10.28 8.18
N HIS A 60 29.15 -10.94 8.03
CA HIS A 60 29.34 -12.27 8.57
C HIS A 60 29.26 -12.23 10.11
N PRO A 61 28.93 -13.35 10.79
CA PRO A 61 28.84 -13.40 12.25
C PRO A 61 30.10 -12.90 13.00
N THR A 62 31.26 -12.94 12.33
CA THR A 62 32.56 -12.50 12.83
C THR A 62 32.94 -11.07 12.44
N GLN A 63 32.14 -10.39 11.61
CA GLN A 63 32.39 -9.01 11.17
C GLN A 63 31.63 -8.01 12.02
N ALA A 64 32.30 -6.90 12.37
CA ALA A 64 31.66 -5.77 13.01
C ALA A 64 30.63 -5.13 12.06
N VAL A 65 29.48 -4.73 12.59
CA VAL A 65 28.40 -4.07 11.83
C VAL A 65 28.61 -2.54 11.88
N SER A 66 28.43 -1.87 10.75
CA SER A 66 28.71 -0.43 10.56
C SER A 66 28.04 0.48 11.59
N LEU A 67 28.83 1.27 12.33
CA LEU A 67 28.37 2.19 13.37
C LEU A 67 27.87 3.55 12.83
N GLU A 68 27.76 3.69 11.51
CA GLU A 68 27.23 4.91 10.89
C GLU A 68 25.84 5.26 11.43
N PRO A 69 25.51 6.55 11.65
CA PRO A 69 24.23 6.97 12.25
C PRO A 69 23.00 6.38 11.55
N ASP A 70 23.04 6.33 10.22
CA ASP A 70 22.02 5.75 9.35
C ASP A 70 21.82 4.24 9.59
N ALA A 71 22.92 3.49 9.78
CA ALA A 71 22.89 2.07 10.06
C ALA A 71 22.36 1.79 11.48
N VAL A 72 22.71 2.64 12.45
CA VAL A 72 22.18 2.56 13.82
C VAL A 72 20.67 2.83 13.85
N ALA A 73 20.20 3.87 13.16
CA ALA A 73 18.77 4.18 13.06
C ALA A 73 17.97 3.04 12.41
N ALA A 74 18.51 2.46 11.34
CA ALA A 74 17.90 1.31 10.67
C ALA A 74 17.87 0.06 11.59
N ARG A 75 18.88 -0.14 12.45
CA ARG A 75 18.87 -1.21 13.47
C ARG A 75 17.82 -0.99 14.55
N GLN A 76 17.73 0.22 15.10
CA GLN A 76 16.73 0.54 16.12
C GLN A 76 15.30 0.38 15.57
N PHE A 77 15.06 0.78 14.31
CA PHE A 77 13.80 0.51 13.63
C PHE A 77 13.53 -1.00 13.56
N ASP A 78 14.54 -1.79 13.17
CA ASP A 78 14.38 -3.24 13.05
C ASP A 78 14.05 -3.93 14.37
N GLU A 79 14.76 -3.56 15.43
CA GLU A 79 14.55 -4.10 16.78
C GLU A 79 13.13 -3.78 17.28
N ARG A 80 12.66 -2.54 17.07
CA ARG A 80 11.29 -2.13 17.42
C ARG A 80 10.24 -2.92 16.64
N LEU A 81 10.50 -3.17 15.36
CA LEU A 81 9.60 -3.93 14.51
C LEU A 81 9.55 -5.40 14.92
N ARG A 82 10.71 -6.03 15.17
CA ARG A 82 10.81 -7.42 15.63
C ARG A 82 10.14 -7.61 16.99
N SER A 83 10.46 -6.73 17.95
CA SER A 83 9.84 -6.75 19.28
C SER A 83 8.32 -6.59 19.21
N ALA A 84 7.80 -5.79 18.28
CA ALA A 84 6.36 -5.67 18.07
C ALA A 84 5.75 -6.97 17.53
N VAL A 85 6.43 -7.64 16.60
CA VAL A 85 5.99 -8.93 16.06
C VAL A 85 6.01 -10.01 17.13
N GLU A 86 7.08 -10.12 17.92
CA GLU A 86 7.21 -11.06 19.03
C GLU A 86 6.18 -10.84 20.13
N ARG A 87 5.78 -9.58 20.37
CA ARG A 87 4.74 -9.22 21.36
C ARG A 87 3.32 -9.19 20.79
N HIS A 88 3.14 -9.65 19.56
CA HIS A 88 1.86 -9.70 18.85
C HIS A 88 1.13 -8.36 18.76
N GLN A 89 1.88 -7.25 18.64
CA GLN A 89 1.33 -5.90 18.66
C GLN A 89 1.00 -5.38 17.26
N LEU A 90 0.02 -4.47 17.19
CA LEU A 90 -0.22 -3.66 16.00
C LEU A 90 0.98 -2.73 15.72
N ARG A 91 1.41 -2.69 14.46
CA ARG A 91 2.26 -1.62 13.93
C ARG A 91 1.70 -1.04 12.64
N VAL A 92 1.69 0.29 12.57
CA VAL A 92 1.39 1.05 11.35
C VAL A 92 2.72 1.54 10.79
N LEU A 93 3.04 1.09 9.59
CA LEU A 93 4.31 1.33 8.92
C LEU A 93 4.08 2.36 7.82
N GLY A 94 4.50 3.60 8.06
CA GLY A 94 4.57 4.62 7.02
C GLY A 94 5.73 4.31 6.08
N VAL A 95 5.50 4.37 4.77
CA VAL A 95 6.54 4.19 3.76
C VAL A 95 6.33 5.15 2.61
N ARG A 96 7.41 5.58 1.96
CA ARG A 96 7.28 6.34 0.72
C ARG A 96 6.54 5.53 -0.34
N ALA A 97 5.57 6.14 -1.02
CA ALA A 97 4.69 5.44 -1.96
C ALA A 97 5.44 4.71 -3.10
N ASP A 98 6.55 5.29 -3.58
CA ASP A 98 7.43 4.69 -4.59
C ASP A 98 8.17 3.42 -4.10
N ARG A 99 8.22 3.20 -2.78
CA ARG A 99 8.92 2.09 -2.13
C ARG A 99 7.99 1.08 -1.44
N ALA A 100 6.67 1.31 -1.47
CA ALA A 100 5.72 0.46 -0.78
C ALA A 100 5.78 -1.02 -1.24
N GLY A 101 5.97 -1.26 -2.54
CA GLY A 101 6.11 -2.62 -3.07
C GLY A 101 7.38 -3.33 -2.62
N GLU A 102 8.47 -2.60 -2.41
CA GLU A 102 9.74 -3.13 -1.90
C GLU A 102 9.63 -3.43 -0.40
N ALA A 103 9.07 -2.49 0.37
CA ALA A 103 8.82 -2.69 1.79
C ALA A 103 7.91 -3.89 2.06
N ALA A 104 6.84 -4.07 1.28
CA ALA A 104 5.96 -5.23 1.39
C ALA A 104 6.71 -6.56 1.19
N LYS A 105 7.63 -6.63 0.22
CA LYS A 105 8.44 -7.82 -0.06
C LYS A 105 9.44 -8.11 1.07
N GLU A 106 10.16 -7.09 1.54
CA GLU A 106 11.12 -7.28 2.64
C GLU A 106 10.41 -7.67 3.94
N LEU A 107 9.26 -7.06 4.26
CA LEU A 107 8.44 -7.44 5.43
C LEU A 107 7.93 -8.88 5.32
N ALA A 108 7.39 -9.26 4.15
CA ALA A 108 6.92 -10.62 3.89
C ALA A 108 8.03 -11.66 4.07
N LYS A 109 9.20 -11.41 3.47
CA LYS A 109 10.37 -12.27 3.59
C LYS A 109 10.86 -12.39 5.04
N ARG A 110 10.89 -11.27 5.76
CA ARG A 110 11.45 -11.21 7.12
C ARG A 110 10.60 -11.93 8.16
N PHE A 111 9.27 -11.85 8.02
CA PHE A 111 8.33 -12.43 8.98
C PHE A 111 7.62 -13.68 8.44
N ASP A 112 8.14 -14.28 7.36
CA ASP A 112 7.58 -15.47 6.70
C ASP A 112 6.05 -15.40 6.50
N THR A 113 5.59 -14.24 6.03
CA THR A 113 4.16 -13.95 5.85
C THR A 113 3.85 -13.55 4.41
N THR A 114 2.59 -13.70 4.00
CA THR A 114 2.13 -13.30 2.67
C THR A 114 1.43 -11.94 2.76
N PRO A 115 1.81 -10.95 1.93
CA PRO A 115 1.11 -9.67 1.90
C PRO A 115 -0.35 -9.85 1.49
N THR A 116 -1.25 -9.31 2.30
CA THR A 116 -2.69 -9.25 2.03
C THR A 116 -3.03 -7.92 1.38
N LEU A 117 -3.44 -7.98 0.11
CA LEU A 117 -3.88 -6.82 -0.68
C LEU A 117 -5.28 -6.40 -0.22
N LEU A 118 -5.37 -5.40 0.67
CA LEU A 118 -6.65 -4.99 1.28
C LEU A 118 -7.68 -4.60 0.23
N ASP A 119 -7.29 -3.76 -0.72
CA ASP A 119 -8.21 -3.27 -1.75
C ASP A 119 -8.83 -4.42 -2.55
N ARG A 120 -8.02 -5.42 -2.90
CA ARG A 120 -8.52 -6.62 -3.60
C ARG A 120 -9.48 -7.42 -2.74
N ARG A 121 -9.10 -7.72 -1.49
CA ARG A 121 -9.93 -8.48 -0.55
C ARG A 121 -11.25 -7.76 -0.24
N LEU A 122 -11.22 -6.42 -0.15
CA LEU A 122 -12.41 -5.61 0.05
C LEU A 122 -13.33 -5.65 -1.18
N VAL A 123 -12.80 -5.55 -2.39
CA VAL A 123 -13.61 -5.70 -3.63
C VAL A 123 -14.26 -7.08 -3.70
N GLU A 124 -13.52 -8.13 -3.34
CA GLU A 124 -14.06 -9.50 -3.26
C GLU A 124 -15.18 -9.60 -2.21
N ALA A 125 -15.01 -9.01 -1.03
CA ALA A 125 -16.03 -8.95 0.02
C ALA A 125 -17.26 -8.14 -0.39
N ILE A 126 -17.07 -7.01 -1.10
CA ILE A 126 -18.18 -6.19 -1.63
C ILE A 126 -19.00 -7.02 -2.61
N ARG A 127 -18.36 -7.72 -3.55
CA ARG A 127 -19.05 -8.61 -4.51
C ARG A 127 -19.80 -9.74 -3.80
N ALA A 128 -19.24 -10.32 -2.74
CA ALA A 128 -19.93 -11.32 -1.94
C ALA A 128 -21.17 -10.74 -1.25
N GLN A 129 -21.07 -9.52 -0.72
CA GLN A 129 -22.18 -8.82 -0.08
C GLN A 129 -23.27 -8.42 -1.09
N MET A 130 -22.89 -8.01 -2.30
CA MET A 130 -23.82 -7.75 -3.41
C MET A 130 -24.66 -8.99 -3.74
N LYS A 131 -24.01 -10.16 -3.85
CA LYS A 131 -24.69 -11.43 -4.11
C LYS A 131 -25.71 -11.76 -3.00
N LYS A 132 -25.34 -11.57 -1.73
CA LYS A 132 -26.26 -11.77 -0.59
C LYS A 132 -27.46 -10.82 -0.64
N GLY A 133 -27.23 -9.57 -1.09
CA GLY A 133 -28.27 -8.55 -1.24
C GLY A 133 -29.08 -8.62 -2.53
N GLY A 134 -28.85 -9.62 -3.39
CA GLY A 134 -29.55 -9.75 -4.68
C GLY A 134 -29.18 -8.69 -5.73
N ILE A 135 -28.03 -8.02 -5.58
CA ILE A 135 -27.55 -7.02 -6.55
C ILE A 135 -26.81 -7.74 -7.66
N ALA A 136 -27.45 -7.85 -8.83
CA ALA A 136 -26.94 -8.66 -9.94
C ALA A 136 -25.81 -8.01 -10.76
N SER A 137 -25.64 -6.68 -10.70
CA SER A 137 -24.73 -5.95 -11.58
C SER A 137 -23.74 -5.07 -10.82
N ASP A 138 -22.45 -5.30 -11.07
CA ASP A 138 -21.34 -4.45 -10.62
C ASP A 138 -21.49 -3.00 -11.13
N ALA A 139 -22.19 -2.77 -12.25
CA ALA A 139 -22.39 -1.44 -12.81
C ALA A 139 -23.08 -0.48 -11.83
N VAL A 140 -24.05 -0.95 -11.04
CA VAL A 140 -24.76 -0.13 -10.05
C VAL A 140 -23.80 0.40 -8.98
N VAL A 141 -22.87 -0.44 -8.53
CA VAL A 141 -21.85 -0.08 -7.54
C VAL A 141 -20.82 0.86 -8.15
N HIS A 142 -20.38 0.60 -9.39
CA HIS A 142 -19.44 1.48 -10.10
C HIS A 142 -20.03 2.87 -10.38
N ASP A 143 -21.33 2.94 -10.72
CA ASP A 143 -22.01 4.20 -10.94
C ASP A 143 -22.16 4.99 -9.64
N ALA A 144 -22.59 4.34 -8.56
CA ALA A 144 -22.66 4.96 -7.24
C ALA A 144 -21.27 5.42 -6.73
N ASP A 145 -20.21 4.67 -7.03
CA ASP A 145 -18.84 5.09 -6.68
C ASP A 145 -18.44 6.33 -7.49
N ARG A 146 -18.73 6.36 -8.79
CA ARG A 146 -18.42 7.48 -9.68
C ARG A 146 -19.15 8.76 -9.30
N GLU A 147 -20.39 8.66 -8.79
CA GLU A 147 -21.12 9.83 -8.25
C GLU A 147 -20.36 10.49 -7.07
N GLY A 148 -19.55 9.71 -6.33
CA GLY A 148 -18.68 10.22 -5.27
C GLY A 148 -19.42 10.63 -4.00
N ARG A 149 -18.73 11.31 -3.07
CA ARG A 149 -19.25 11.63 -1.72
C ARG A 149 -20.51 12.52 -1.70
N HIS A 150 -20.76 13.24 -2.79
CA HIS A 150 -21.95 14.10 -2.97
C HIS A 150 -23.05 13.44 -3.83
N GLY A 151 -22.83 12.18 -4.21
CA GLY A 151 -23.77 11.39 -4.99
C GLY A 151 -25.01 10.98 -4.22
N ARG A 152 -26.14 10.87 -4.94
CA ARG A 152 -27.41 10.40 -4.37
C ARG A 152 -27.31 8.97 -3.81
N HIS A 153 -26.53 8.11 -4.46
CA HIS A 153 -26.41 6.69 -4.09
C HIS A 153 -25.23 6.40 -3.16
N TRP A 154 -24.42 7.41 -2.84
CA TRP A 154 -23.21 7.26 -2.05
C TRP A 154 -23.47 6.64 -0.67
N THR A 155 -24.53 7.07 0.01
CA THR A 155 -24.88 6.53 1.34
C THR A 155 -25.25 5.04 1.28
N ASN A 156 -25.95 4.61 0.23
CA ASN A 156 -26.31 3.20 0.05
C ASN A 156 -25.07 2.36 -0.28
N LEU A 157 -24.18 2.88 -1.12
CA LEU A 157 -22.88 2.27 -1.39
C LEU A 157 -22.06 2.13 -0.10
N LEU A 158 -21.96 3.17 0.73
CA LEU A 158 -21.23 3.10 1.99
C LEU A 158 -21.78 2.00 2.91
N ARG A 159 -23.10 1.87 3.08
CA ARG A 159 -23.68 0.78 3.89
C ARG A 159 -23.28 -0.61 3.37
N LEU A 160 -23.30 -0.80 2.05
CA LEU A 160 -22.87 -2.04 1.41
C LEU A 160 -21.39 -2.33 1.70
N VAL A 161 -20.52 -1.33 1.51
CA VAL A 161 -19.08 -1.46 1.72
C VAL A 161 -18.75 -1.65 3.19
N GLU A 162 -19.42 -0.97 4.11
CA GLU A 162 -19.22 -1.13 5.55
C GLU A 162 -19.57 -2.55 6.00
N ALA A 163 -20.69 -3.11 5.53
CA ALA A 163 -21.06 -4.49 5.83
C ALA A 163 -20.03 -5.50 5.27
N ALA A 164 -19.54 -5.27 4.05
CA ALA A 164 -18.47 -6.06 3.45
C ALA A 164 -17.17 -5.96 4.25
N ALA A 165 -16.80 -4.75 4.70
CA ALA A 165 -15.60 -4.51 5.49
C ALA A 165 -15.65 -5.20 6.86
N GLN A 166 -16.82 -5.23 7.52
CA GLN A 166 -16.97 -5.97 8.77
C GLN A 166 -16.77 -7.47 8.57
N THR A 167 -17.34 -8.04 7.51
CA THR A 167 -17.13 -9.44 7.15
C THR A 167 -15.65 -9.71 6.85
N LEU A 168 -15.00 -8.83 6.09
CA LEU A 168 -13.57 -8.94 5.80
C LEU A 168 -12.71 -8.89 7.06
N ALA A 169 -13.03 -8.03 8.04
CA ALA A 169 -12.29 -7.98 9.30
C ALA A 169 -12.34 -9.34 10.02
N ASP A 170 -13.51 -9.97 10.07
CA ASP A 170 -13.68 -11.30 10.67
C ASP A 170 -12.89 -12.38 9.95
N GLU A 171 -12.93 -12.38 8.62
CA GLU A 171 -12.14 -13.31 7.81
C GLU A 171 -10.63 -13.16 8.05
N LEU A 172 -10.13 -11.93 8.10
CA LEU A 172 -8.71 -11.65 8.32
C LEU A 172 -8.24 -12.09 9.71
N LEU A 173 -9.04 -11.81 10.74
CA LEU A 173 -8.72 -12.18 12.12
C LEU A 173 -8.77 -13.70 12.31
N ALA A 174 -9.77 -14.38 11.74
CA ALA A 174 -9.86 -15.84 11.76
C ALA A 174 -8.71 -16.51 10.97
N GLU A 175 -8.31 -15.94 9.83
CA GLU A 175 -7.17 -16.42 9.04
C GLU A 175 -5.86 -16.30 9.84
N GLN A 176 -5.68 -15.18 10.55
CA GLN A 176 -4.54 -14.97 11.44
C GLN A 176 -4.55 -15.97 12.61
N GLU A 177 -5.69 -16.18 13.27
CA GLU A 177 -5.85 -17.18 14.35
C GLU A 177 -5.48 -18.59 13.88
N ARG A 178 -5.94 -18.99 12.70
CA ARG A 178 -5.65 -20.32 12.14
C ARG A 178 -4.19 -20.52 11.79
N THR A 179 -3.52 -19.47 11.29
CA THR A 179 -2.14 -19.58 10.80
C THR A 179 -1.10 -19.28 11.88
N GLY A 180 -1.45 -18.50 12.90
CA GLY A 180 -0.51 -17.99 13.91
C GLY A 180 0.56 -17.06 13.34
N LYS A 181 0.43 -16.63 12.08
CA LYS A 181 1.42 -15.79 11.39
C LYS A 181 1.01 -14.31 11.45
N PRO A 182 1.98 -13.37 11.44
CA PRO A 182 1.66 -11.95 11.40
C PRO A 182 0.84 -11.57 10.17
N LEU A 183 -0.19 -10.77 10.35
CA LEU A 183 -1.04 -10.29 9.27
C LEU A 183 -0.44 -9.04 8.64
N LEU A 184 0.15 -9.18 7.44
CA LEU A 184 0.72 -8.06 6.69
C LEU A 184 -0.31 -7.47 5.72
N LEU A 185 -0.87 -6.32 6.08
CA LEU A 185 -1.90 -5.60 5.36
C LEU A 185 -1.28 -4.50 4.48
N ILE A 186 -1.52 -4.57 3.16
CA ILE A 186 -0.96 -3.63 2.18
C ILE A 186 -2.06 -3.08 1.26
N GLN A 187 -1.78 -1.97 0.58
CA GLN A 187 -2.74 -1.27 -0.29
C GLN A 187 -4.08 -0.96 0.41
N PRO A 188 -4.10 -0.07 1.42
CA PRO A 188 -5.35 0.30 2.11
C PRO A 188 -6.12 1.44 1.41
N GLY A 189 -5.97 1.63 0.09
CA GLY A 189 -6.47 2.82 -0.61
C GLY A 189 -7.99 2.97 -0.57
N LEU A 190 -8.71 1.87 -0.73
CA LEU A 190 -10.17 1.83 -0.68
C LEU A 190 -10.71 2.07 0.74
N VAL A 191 -9.94 1.73 1.77
CA VAL A 191 -10.30 2.04 3.18
C VAL A 191 -10.45 3.55 3.36
N ALA A 192 -9.53 4.34 2.78
CA ALA A 192 -9.63 5.80 2.78
C ALA A 192 -10.73 6.32 1.84
N ARG A 193 -10.87 5.73 0.65
CA ARG A 193 -11.92 6.12 -0.32
C ARG A 193 -13.32 6.06 0.28
N TYR A 194 -13.61 5.01 1.06
CA TYR A 194 -14.89 4.75 1.71
C TYR A 194 -14.93 5.15 3.20
N GLN A 195 -13.86 5.76 3.73
CA GLN A 195 -13.81 6.25 5.12
C GLN A 195 -14.13 5.18 6.18
N LEU A 196 -13.59 3.96 6.01
CA LEU A 196 -13.92 2.79 6.83
C LEU A 196 -13.24 2.83 8.22
N LYS A 197 -13.60 3.83 9.03
CA LYS A 197 -13.06 4.04 10.38
C LYS A 197 -13.39 2.89 11.32
N ALA A 198 -14.62 2.38 11.27
CA ALA A 198 -15.06 1.27 12.11
C ALA A 198 -14.28 -0.02 11.82
N PHE A 199 -13.92 -0.26 10.56
CA PHE A 199 -13.07 -1.38 10.17
C PHE A 199 -11.66 -1.25 10.78
N LEU A 200 -11.03 -0.08 10.67
CA LEU A 200 -9.71 0.16 11.27
C LEU A 200 -9.75 0.04 12.79
N GLN A 201 -10.77 0.62 13.43
CA GLN A 201 -10.95 0.53 14.88
C GLN A 201 -11.06 -0.92 15.34
N ARG A 202 -11.83 -1.76 14.61
CA ARG A 202 -11.94 -3.18 14.90
C ARG A 202 -10.60 -3.91 14.82
N LEU A 203 -9.76 -3.62 13.82
CA LEU A 203 -8.42 -4.20 13.72
C LEU A 203 -7.51 -3.75 14.88
N VAL A 204 -7.59 -2.47 15.27
CA VAL A 204 -6.83 -1.91 16.39
C VAL A 204 -7.24 -2.55 17.72
N ASP A 205 -8.54 -2.76 17.94
CA ASP A 205 -9.04 -3.40 19.15
C ASP A 205 -8.69 -4.89 19.18
N ALA A 206 -8.86 -5.61 18.06
CA ALA A 206 -8.50 -7.01 17.96
C ALA A 206 -7.00 -7.25 18.20
N ALA A 207 -6.14 -6.32 17.80
CA ALA A 207 -4.69 -6.42 18.02
C ALA A 207 -4.28 -6.44 19.52
N LYS A 208 -5.17 -6.06 20.45
CA LYS A 208 -4.88 -6.09 21.90
C LYS A 208 -4.78 -7.51 22.45
N SER A 209 -5.47 -8.47 21.83
CA SER A 209 -5.51 -9.88 22.23
C SER A 209 -5.24 -10.82 21.05
N ALA A 210 -4.69 -10.30 19.97
CA ALA A 210 -4.43 -11.08 18.76
C ALA A 210 -3.36 -12.16 19.02
N PRO A 211 -3.50 -13.35 18.41
CA PRO A 211 -2.52 -14.43 18.54
C PRO A 211 -1.22 -14.16 17.75
N ALA A 212 -1.21 -13.16 16.88
CA ALA A 212 -0.05 -12.72 16.12
C ALA A 212 -0.14 -11.21 15.84
N ALA A 213 0.97 -10.61 15.41
CA ALA A 213 1.01 -9.18 15.14
C ALA A 213 0.27 -8.79 13.86
N ILE A 214 -0.34 -7.60 13.88
CA ILE A 214 -0.94 -6.96 12.69
C ILE A 214 0.00 -5.85 12.21
N LEU A 215 0.40 -5.92 10.96
CA LEU A 215 1.28 -4.93 10.32
C LEU A 215 0.49 -4.24 9.20
N LEU A 216 0.20 -2.95 9.35
CA LEU A 216 -0.47 -2.15 8.32
C LEU A 216 0.54 -1.24 7.62
N LEU A 217 0.82 -1.53 6.35
CA LEU A 217 1.69 -0.70 5.51
C LEU A 217 0.88 0.43 4.87
N VAL A 218 1.30 1.67 5.14
CA VAL A 218 0.64 2.90 4.68
C VAL A 218 1.58 3.67 3.75
N PRO A 219 1.37 3.58 2.42
CA PRO A 219 2.05 4.42 1.46
C PRO A 219 1.72 5.90 1.68
N SER A 220 2.74 6.75 1.79
CA SER A 220 2.61 8.20 1.96
C SER A 220 3.68 8.93 1.14
N HIS A 221 3.44 10.21 0.86
CA HIS A 221 4.41 11.12 0.26
C HIS A 221 5.10 12.00 1.31
N ASP A 222 4.44 12.23 2.45
CA ASP A 222 4.99 12.86 3.64
C ASP A 222 5.53 11.77 4.57
N THR A 223 6.71 11.98 5.15
CA THR A 223 7.38 11.06 6.08
C THR A 223 7.37 11.53 7.53
N GLY A 224 6.64 12.61 7.85
CA GLY A 224 6.50 13.15 9.20
C GLY A 224 5.26 12.64 9.95
N GLY A 225 5.37 12.50 11.27
CA GLY A 225 4.23 12.27 12.17
C GLY A 225 3.61 10.88 12.10
N ILE A 226 2.32 10.78 12.44
CA ILE A 226 1.57 9.51 12.40
C ILE A 226 1.06 9.27 10.96
N PRO A 227 1.34 8.12 10.34
CA PRO A 227 0.88 7.82 8.98
C PRO A 227 -0.64 7.94 8.84
N ARG A 228 -1.10 8.50 7.72
CA ARG A 228 -2.50 8.59 7.34
C ARG A 228 -2.72 7.92 6.00
N ILE A 229 -3.78 7.14 5.88
CA ILE A 229 -4.09 6.45 4.63
C ILE A 229 -4.55 7.47 3.59
N ASN A 230 -3.85 7.51 2.45
CA ASN A 230 -4.03 8.51 1.39
C ASN A 230 -3.98 9.96 1.90
N ALA A 231 -3.17 10.25 2.94
CA ALA A 231 -3.08 11.55 3.63
C ALA A 231 -4.37 12.06 4.30
N GLU A 232 -5.52 11.41 4.08
CA GLU A 232 -6.82 11.85 4.57
C GLU A 232 -7.24 11.10 5.84
N LEU A 233 -7.20 9.77 5.83
CA LEU A 233 -7.83 8.94 6.86
C LEU A 233 -6.84 8.60 7.98
N PRO A 234 -7.02 9.16 9.21
CA PRO A 234 -6.23 8.72 10.36
C PRO A 234 -6.64 7.32 10.80
N ILE A 235 -5.70 6.56 11.37
CA ILE A 235 -5.98 5.29 12.04
C ILE A 235 -6.52 5.59 13.45
N PRO A 236 -7.77 5.21 13.78
CA PRO A 236 -8.36 5.47 15.09
C PRO A 236 -7.59 4.81 16.24
N GLY A 237 -7.45 5.49 17.38
CA GLY A 237 -6.86 4.92 18.60
C GLY A 237 -5.37 4.57 18.53
N LEU A 238 -4.67 4.98 17.47
CA LEU A 238 -3.25 4.65 17.28
C LEU A 238 -2.36 5.51 18.21
N HIS A 239 -1.58 4.84 19.07
CA HIS A 239 -0.58 5.51 19.88
C HIS A 239 0.69 5.83 19.04
N PRO A 240 1.39 6.95 19.26
CA PRO A 240 2.59 7.29 18.48
C PRO A 240 3.66 6.20 18.44
N SER A 241 3.83 5.41 19.51
CA SER A 241 4.79 4.29 19.55
C SER A 241 4.42 3.11 18.65
N GLN A 242 3.18 3.04 18.16
CA GLN A 242 2.71 2.02 17.22
C GLN A 242 2.93 2.44 15.76
N ALA A 243 3.25 3.72 15.53
CA ALA A 243 3.63 4.23 14.22
C ALA A 243 5.15 4.16 14.05
N LEU A 244 5.60 3.59 12.94
CA LEU A 244 7.01 3.57 12.56
C LEU A 244 7.14 3.98 11.09
N TRP A 245 8.26 4.60 10.72
CA TRP A 245 8.57 4.95 9.34
C TRP A 245 9.64 4.03 8.79
N VAL A 246 9.34 3.37 7.68
CA VAL A 246 10.28 2.52 6.95
C VAL A 246 11.30 3.42 6.28
N SER A 247 12.56 3.34 6.74
CA SER A 247 13.67 4.11 6.18
C SER A 247 14.26 3.45 4.94
N HIS A 248 14.94 4.24 4.11
CA HIS A 248 15.63 3.74 2.93
C HIS A 248 16.81 2.84 3.31
N GLU A 249 17.45 3.15 4.43
CA GLU A 249 18.61 2.49 5.02
C GLU A 249 18.21 1.08 5.49
N TRP A 250 17.02 0.94 6.07
CA TRP A 250 16.49 -0.37 6.42
C TRP A 250 16.18 -1.21 5.17
N LEU A 251 15.55 -0.61 4.15
CA LEU A 251 15.25 -1.27 2.87
C LEU A 251 16.52 -1.71 2.11
N THR A 252 17.61 -0.95 2.21
CA THR A 252 18.91 -1.26 1.61
C THR A 252 19.78 -2.16 2.48
N ASN A 253 19.25 -2.70 3.58
CA ASN A 253 19.95 -3.60 4.49
C ASN A 253 21.19 -2.97 5.18
N ARG A 254 21.26 -1.64 5.30
CA ARG A 254 22.35 -0.95 6.02
C ARG A 254 22.46 -1.39 7.49
N HIS A 255 21.34 -1.79 8.09
CA HIS A 255 21.29 -2.30 9.46
C HIS A 255 22.10 -3.61 9.67
N GLN A 256 22.46 -4.32 8.60
CA GLN A 256 23.31 -5.52 8.66
C GLN A 256 24.61 -5.33 7.87
N ALA A 257 24.94 -4.12 7.43
CA ALA A 257 26.15 -3.89 6.64
C ALA A 257 27.42 -4.06 7.49
N PRO A 258 28.48 -4.70 6.96
CA PRO A 258 29.78 -4.69 7.63
C PRO A 258 30.29 -3.25 7.79
N ALA A 259 31.09 -3.03 8.83
CA ALA A 259 31.74 -1.75 9.11
C ALA A 259 32.75 -1.36 8.02
#